data_AF-A0A1G2G7F1-F1
#
_entry.id   AF-A0A1G2G7F1-F1
#
_cell.length_a   1.000
_cell.length_b   1.000
_cell.length_c   1.000
_cell.angle_alpha   90.00
_cell.angle_beta   90.00
_cell.angle_gamma   90.00
#
_symmetry.space_group_name_H-M   'P 1'
#
loop_
_entity.id
_entity.type
_entity.pdbx_description
1 polymer ?
#
loop_
_entity_poly.entity_id
_entity_poly.type
_entity_poly.pdbx_seq_one_letter_code
_entity_poly.pdbx_strand_id
1 'polypeptide(L)' 'MAKACTTCEKTSRMGGKRKLLRAHYNPVKWERKYPNLQWATLASGVRAKLCTKCIKKGKHLAGAGAK' A
#
# COMPACT_ATOMS: atom_id res chain seq x y z
N MET A 1 4.84 0.40 -15.67
CA MET A 1 4.79 1.22 -14.43
C MET A 1 4.50 0.32 -13.24
N ALA A 2 5.39 0.23 -12.24
CA ALA A 2 5.12 -0.56 -11.05
C ALA A 2 3.93 0.06 -10.26
N LYS A 3 2.94 -0.75 -9.83
CA LYS A 3 1.86 -0.30 -8.93
C LYS A 3 2.42 -0.15 -7.51
N ALA A 4 3.31 0.82 -7.33
CA ALA A 4 3.99 1.12 -6.08
C ALA A 4 3.58 2.51 -5.56
N CYS A 5 3.61 2.68 -4.25
CA CYS A 5 3.46 4.00 -3.64
C CYS A 5 4.78 4.78 -3.79
N THR A 6 4.72 6.04 -4.23
CA THR A 6 5.90 6.88 -4.41
C THR A 6 6.57 7.29 -3.09
N THR A 7 5.87 7.30 -1.96
CA THR A 7 6.44 7.72 -0.65
C THR A 7 6.91 6.58 0.24
N CYS A 8 6.32 5.39 0.12
CA CYS A 8 6.63 4.27 1.02
C CYS A 8 6.98 2.98 0.29
N GLU A 9 7.13 3.06 -1.03
CA GLU A 9 7.53 1.98 -1.93
C GLU A 9 6.68 0.71 -1.78
N LYS A 10 5.49 0.84 -1.20
CA LYS A 10 4.63 -0.30 -0.94
C LYS A 10 4.19 -0.88 -2.27
N THR A 11 4.60 -2.11 -2.52
CA THR A 11 4.27 -2.92 -3.69
C THR A 11 3.19 -3.95 -3.36
N SER A 12 2.76 -4.70 -4.38
CA SER A 12 1.90 -5.86 -4.19
C SER A 12 2.62 -6.96 -3.42
N ARG A 13 1.89 -7.67 -2.54
CA ARG A 13 2.40 -8.85 -1.84
C ARG A 13 1.51 -10.05 -2.13
N MET A 14 2.10 -11.25 -2.11
CA MET A 14 1.31 -12.48 -2.07
C MET A 14 0.76 -12.63 -0.65
N GLY A 15 -0.52 -12.93 -0.54
CA GLY A 15 -1.18 -13.11 0.73
C GLY A 15 -2.36 -14.04 0.60
N GLY A 16 -2.50 -14.92 1.60
CA GLY A 16 -3.56 -15.90 1.61
C GLY A 16 -4.35 -15.95 2.89
N LYS A 17 -5.46 -16.68 2.85
CA LYS A 17 -6.24 -17.03 4.04
C LYS A 17 -5.89 -18.44 4.48
N ARG A 18 -5.82 -18.65 5.79
CA ARG A 18 -5.73 -19.97 6.40
C ARG A 18 -7.06 -20.30 7.08
N LYS A 19 -7.47 -21.55 7.01
CA LYS A 19 -8.65 -22.07 7.72
C LYS A 19 -8.20 -23.18 8.65
N LEU A 20 -8.64 -23.11 9.91
CA LEU A 20 -8.39 -24.17 10.88
C LEU A 20 -9.31 -25.36 10.56
N LEU A 21 -8.71 -26.53 10.35
CA LEU A 21 -9.41 -27.80 10.17
C LEU A 21 -8.74 -28.81 11.10
N ARG A 22 -9.52 -29.34 12.05
CA ARG A 22 -9.09 -30.36 13.03
C ARG A 22 -7.68 -30.11 13.56
N ALA A 23 -7.52 -29.02 14.32
CA ALA A 23 -6.27 -28.57 14.95
C ALA A 23 -5.13 -28.08 14.02
N HIS A 24 -5.26 -28.13 12.69
CA HIS A 24 -4.24 -27.62 11.77
C HIS A 24 -4.73 -26.46 10.88
N TYR A 25 -3.89 -25.43 10.68
CA TYR A 25 -4.20 -24.30 9.79
C TYR A 25 -3.78 -24.57 8.35
N ASN A 26 -4.76 -24.87 7.50
CA ASN A 26 -4.52 -25.11 6.08
C ASN A 26 -4.65 -23.81 5.25
N PRO A 27 -3.71 -23.51 4.33
CA PRO A 27 -3.86 -22.41 3.38
C PRO A 27 -4.96 -22.74 2.37
N VAL A 28 -5.94 -21.84 2.21
CA VAL A 28 -7.15 -22.09 1.39
C VAL A 28 -7.18 -21.24 0.14
N LYS A 29 -6.66 -20.02 0.21
CA LYS A 29 -6.64 -19.10 -0.93
C LYS A 29 -5.32 -18.37 -0.92
N TRP A 30 -4.60 -18.37 -2.04
CA TRP A 30 -3.36 -17.63 -2.21
C TRP A 30 -3.54 -16.66 -3.38
N GLU A 31 -3.50 -15.36 -3.11
CA GLU A 31 -3.78 -14.36 -4.12
C GLU A 31 -2.86 -13.14 -3.97
N ARG A 32 -2.65 -12.42 -5.08
CA ARG A 32 -1.88 -11.18 -5.05
C ARG A 32 -2.73 -10.06 -4.45
N LYS A 33 -2.24 -9.45 -3.38
CA LYS A 33 -2.85 -8.29 -2.74
C LYS A 33 -2.16 -7.02 -3.20
N TYR A 34 -2.93 -6.11 -3.77
CA TYR A 34 -2.43 -4.82 -4.24
C TYR A 34 -2.63 -3.73 -3.18
N PRO A 35 -1.70 -2.76 -3.08
CA PRO A 35 -1.91 -1.58 -2.26
C PRO A 35 -3.06 -0.74 -2.83
N ASN A 36 -3.87 -0.16 -1.94
CA ASN A 36 -4.87 0.83 -2.32
C ASN A 36 -4.15 2.15 -2.64
N LEU A 37 -3.93 2.40 -3.93
CA LEU A 37 -3.29 3.58 -4.47
C LEU A 37 -4.36 4.58 -4.92
N GLN A 38 -4.27 5.81 -4.45
CA GLN A 38 -5.19 6.89 -4.77
C GLN A 38 -4.42 8.13 -5.21
N TRP A 39 -5.04 8.96 -6.03
CA TRP A 39 -4.46 10.24 -6.42
C TRP A 39 -4.47 11.20 -5.23
N ALA A 40 -3.31 11.80 -4.94
CA ALA A 40 -3.19 12.86 -3.95
C ALA A 40 -2.34 14.00 -4.52
N THR A 41 -2.69 15.21 -4.12
CA THR A 41 -1.97 16.43 -4.46
C THR A 41 -0.79 16.56 -3.50
N LEU A 42 0.41 16.69 -4.03
CA LEU A 42 1.60 16.98 -3.24
C LEU A 42 1.64 18.46 -2.87
N ALA A 43 2.45 18.80 -1.87
CA ALA A 43 2.74 20.19 -1.51
C ALA A 43 3.27 21.04 -2.68
N SER A 44 3.89 20.41 -3.68
CA SER A 44 4.35 21.07 -4.91
C SER A 44 3.25 21.36 -5.93
N GLY A 45 1.98 21.03 -5.63
CA GLY A 45 0.85 21.17 -6.56
C GLY A 45 0.72 20.03 -7.58
N VAL A 46 1.72 19.17 -7.71
CA VAL A 46 1.70 18.00 -8.61
C VAL A 46 0.84 16.88 -8.00
N ARG A 47 0.22 16.05 -8.85
CA ARG A 47 -0.54 14.86 -8.40
C ARG A 47 0.29 13.59 -8.56
N ALA A 48 0.33 12.77 -7.52
CA ALA A 48 0.92 11.43 -7.59
C ALA A 48 -0.01 10.36 -7.00
N LYS A 49 0.21 9.11 -7.40
CA LYS A 49 -0.46 7.95 -6.81
C LYS A 49 0.22 7.58 -5.51
N LEU A 50 -0.52 7.72 -4.41
CA LEU A 50 -0.07 7.45 -3.05
C LEU A 50 -0.95 6.41 -2.37
N CYS A 51 -0.35 5.68 -1.44
CA CYS A 51 -1.08 4.71 -0.65
C CYS A 51 -2.07 5.41 0.28
N THR A 52 -3.27 4.87 0.48
CA THR A 52 -4.27 5.49 1.39
C THR A 52 -3.74 5.68 2.82
N LYS A 53 -2.89 4.78 3.33
CA LYS A 53 -2.21 4.96 4.62
C LYS A 53 -1.28 6.17 4.65
N CYS A 54 -0.65 6.50 3.53
CA CYS A 54 0.30 7.58 3.37
C CYS A 54 -0.45 8.92 3.31
N ILE A 55 -1.56 8.94 2.58
CA ILE A 55 -2.47 10.08 2.49
C ILE A 55 -3.05 10.38 3.88
N LYS A 56 -3.59 9.36 4.57
CA LYS A 56 -4.14 9.51 5.93
C LYS A 56 -3.12 10.03 6.94
N LYS A 57 -1.83 9.70 6.77
CA LYS A 57 -0.73 10.17 7.62
C LYS A 57 -0.19 11.55 7.23
N GLY A 58 -0.80 12.25 6.26
CA GLY A 58 -0.34 13.56 5.82
C GLY A 58 0.98 13.56 5.06
N LYS A 59 1.52 12.39 4.68
CA LYS A 59 2.84 12.28 4.00
C LYS A 59 2.86 12.87 2.57
N HIS A 60 1.72 13.29 2.06
CA HIS A 60 1.59 14.00 0.78
C HIS A 60 1.75 15.52 0.93
N LEU A 61 1.53 16.05 2.13
CA LEU A 61 1.59 17.48 2.47
C LEU A 61 2.95 17.88 3.04
N ALA A 62 3.70 16.93 3.60
CA ALA A 62 5.08 17.13 3.99
C ALA A 62 5.95 17.22 2.73
N GLY A 63 5.99 18.41 2.12
CA GLY A 63 6.91 18.71 1.04
C GLY A 63 8.36 18.57 1.51
N ALA A 64 9.18 17.99 0.64
CA ALA A 64 10.63 18.25 0.52
C ALA A 64 11.44 18.38 1.82
N GLY A 65 12.15 17.30 2.19
CA GLY A 65 13.32 17.38 3.07
C GLY A 65 13.01 17.28 4.57
N ALA A 66 12.73 16.07 5.04
CA ALA A 66 13.16 15.68 6.39
C ALA A 66 14.38 14.79 6.19
N LYS A 67 15.57 15.39 6.36
CA LYS A 67 16.79 14.63 6.67
C LYS A 67 16.58 13.87 7.97
#